data_AF-A0A0P7ZVN9-F1
#
_entry.id   AF-A0A0P7ZVN9-F1
#
_cell.length_a   1.000
_cell.length_b   1.000
_cell.length_c   1.000
_cell.angle_alpha   90.00
_cell.angle_beta   90.00
_cell.angle_gamma   90.00
#
_symmetry.space_group_name_H-M   'P 1'
#
loop_
_entity.id
_entity.type
_entity.pdbx_description
1 polymer ?
#
loop_
_entity_poly.entity_id
_entity_poly.type
_entity_poly.pdbx_seq_one_letter_code
_entity_poly.pdbx_strand_id
1 'polypeptide(L)'
;MDREKASQAEIGASIAALHAEIEKLDTPDTAVKAKLLTLIGDLEQQLQNPQEKSEAATQQLPALIEQFEVDHPQITATLGRLLTTLSGMGI
;
A
#
# COMPACT_ATOMS: atom_id res chain seq x y z
N MET A 1 11.13 -9.88 -20.03
CA MET A 1 11.18 -9.86 -18.55
C MET A 1 10.93 -8.44 -18.01
N ASP A 2 10.30 -7.57 -18.80
CA ASP A 2 10.33 -6.12 -18.60
C ASP A 2 9.11 -5.60 -17.83
N ARG A 3 8.02 -6.37 -17.84
CA ARG A 3 6.76 -6.02 -17.19
C ARG A 3 6.81 -6.17 -15.67
N GLU A 4 7.55 -7.16 -15.18
CA GLU A 4 7.64 -7.47 -13.74
C GLU A 4 8.46 -6.43 -12.97
N LYS A 5 9.58 -5.97 -13.55
CA LYS A 5 10.37 -4.87 -12.99
C LYS A 5 9.62 -3.54 -12.99
N ALA A 6 8.81 -3.28 -14.02
CA ALA A 6 7.99 -2.08 -14.10
C ALA A 6 6.94 -2.05 -12.98
N SER A 7 6.22 -3.15 -12.75
CA SER A 7 5.25 -3.25 -11.66
C SER A 7 5.90 -3.10 -10.29
N GLN A 8 7.07 -3.70 -10.05
CA GLN A 8 7.83 -3.52 -8.81
C GLN A 8 8.22 -2.05 -8.58
N ALA A 9 8.68 -1.36 -9.62
CA ALA A 9 9.02 0.06 -9.51
C ALA A 9 7.79 0.94 -9.22
N GLU A 10 6.63 0.63 -9.82
CA GLU A 10 5.38 1.35 -9.53
C GLU A 10 4.88 1.13 -8.10
N ILE A 11 4.99 -0.10 -7.58
CA ILE A 11 4.62 -0.39 -6.19
C ILE A 11 5.58 0.33 -5.24
N GLY A 12 6.89 0.27 -5.48
CA GLY A 12 7.87 1.00 -4.66
C GLY A 12 7.63 2.50 -4.64
N ALA A 13 7.30 3.10 -5.80
CA ALA A 13 6.93 4.52 -5.87
C ALA A 13 5.64 4.82 -5.09
N SER A 14 4.65 3.93 -5.17
CA SER A 14 3.39 4.08 -4.43
C SER A 14 3.57 3.91 -2.92
N ILE A 15 4.42 2.98 -2.49
CA ILE A 15 4.80 2.82 -1.08
C ILE A 15 5.49 4.08 -0.55
N ALA A 16 6.45 4.63 -1.30
CA ALA A 16 7.14 5.85 -0.91
C ALA A 16 6.18 7.06 -0.81
N ALA A 17 5.25 7.18 -1.75
CA ALA A 17 4.20 8.20 -1.70
C ALA A 17 3.29 8.01 -0.48
N LEU A 18 2.86 6.77 -0.20
CA LEU A 18 2.03 6.45 0.96
C LEU A 18 2.75 6.77 2.27
N HIS A 19 4.04 6.44 2.39
CA HIS A 19 4.85 6.76 3.56
C HIS A 19 4.94 8.28 3.78
N ALA A 20 5.20 9.06 2.73
CA ALA A 20 5.24 10.51 2.81
C ALA A 20 3.89 11.12 3.23
N GLU A 21 2.77 10.56 2.76
CA GLU A 21 1.42 10.98 3.17
C GLU A 21 1.15 10.61 4.64
N ILE A 22 1.65 9.47 5.12
CA ILE A 22 1.58 9.05 6.54
C ILE A 22 2.43 9.91 7.47
N GLU A 23 3.55 10.42 6.99
CA GLU A 23 4.37 11.36 7.74
C GLU A 23 3.69 12.73 7.86
N LYS A 24 2.92 13.14 6.83
CA LYS A 24 2.11 14.36 6.83
C LYS A 24 0.75 14.20 7.53
N LEU A 25 0.32 12.97 7.79
CA LEU A 25 -0.88 12.67 8.56
C LEU A 25 -0.73 13.24 9.97
N ASP A 26 -1.33 14.40 10.20
CA ASP A 26 -1.61 14.95 11.53
C ASP A 26 -2.90 14.34 12.06
N THR A 27 -2.92 13.01 12.18
CA THR A 27 -4.05 12.28 12.77
C THR A 27 -3.73 11.93 14.21
N PRO A 28 -4.67 12.15 15.16
CA PRO A 28 -4.52 11.64 16.52
C PRO A 28 -4.58 10.10 16.56
N ASP A 29 -5.04 9.47 15.48
CA ASP A 29 -5.27 8.03 15.40
C ASP A 29 -3.98 7.26 15.09
N THR A 30 -3.17 7.13 16.14
CA THR A 30 -1.90 6.37 16.14
C THR A 30 -2.09 4.90 15.78
N ALA A 31 -3.26 4.32 16.05
CA ALA A 31 -3.58 2.94 15.67
C ALA A 31 -3.69 2.78 14.15
N VAL A 32 -4.31 3.72 13.46
CA VAL A 32 -4.45 3.65 12.00
C VAL A 32 -3.12 3.93 11.32
N LYS A 33 -2.32 4.88 11.83
CA LYS A 33 -0.95 5.11 11.37
C LYS A 33 -0.08 3.85 11.49
N ALA A 34 -0.17 3.13 12.61
CA ALA A 34 0.51 1.86 12.79
C ALA A 34 0.08 0.81 11.76
N LYS A 35 -1.23 0.68 11.49
CA LYS A 35 -1.75 -0.25 10.47
C LYS A 35 -1.21 0.06 9.07
N LEU A 36 -1.16 1.34 8.69
CA LEU A 36 -0.60 1.74 7.41
C LEU A 36 0.90 1.44 7.30
N LEU A 37 1.66 1.67 8.37
CA LEU A 37 3.09 1.32 8.42
C LEU A 37 3.32 -0.20 8.35
N THR A 38 2.48 -0.99 9.03
CA THR A 38 2.50 -2.45 8.90
C THR A 38 2.20 -2.89 7.48
N LEU A 39 1.18 -2.29 6.83
CA LEU A 39 0.85 -2.58 5.44
C LEU A 39 2.02 -2.25 4.51
N ILE A 40 2.68 -1.10 4.70
CA ILE A 40 3.87 -0.73 3.93
C ILE A 40 4.96 -1.79 4.07
N GLY A 41 5.28 -2.20 5.30
CA GLY A 41 6.30 -3.22 5.53
C GLY A 41 5.95 -4.55 4.87
N ASP A 42 4.69 -4.95 4.92
CA ASP A 42 4.19 -6.18 4.28
C ASP A 42 4.31 -6.12 2.75
N LEU A 43 3.97 -4.98 2.16
CA LEU A 43 4.13 -4.72 0.73
C LEU A 43 5.60 -4.68 0.30
N GLU A 44 6.48 -4.08 1.10
CA GLU A 44 7.93 -4.08 0.83
C GLU A 44 8.51 -5.50 0.90
N GLN A 45 8.10 -6.30 1.89
CA GLN A 45 8.48 -7.70 1.98
C GLN A 45 8.02 -8.50 0.76
N GLN A 46 6.78 -8.27 0.31
CA GLN A 46 6.22 -8.92 -0.89
C GLN A 46 6.95 -8.48 -2.17
N LEU A 47 7.44 -7.24 -2.22
CA LEU A 47 8.25 -6.72 -3.33
C LEU A 47 9.63 -7.38 -3.40
N GLN A 48 10.23 -7.64 -2.23
CA GLN A 48 11.49 -8.39 -2.12
C GLN A 48 11.30 -9.89 -2.36
N ASN A 49 10.16 -10.45 -1.94
CA ASN A 49 9.82 -11.87 -2.03
C ASN A 49 8.45 -12.07 -2.71
N PRO A 50 8.34 -11.90 -4.03
CA PRO A 50 7.06 -12.02 -4.75
C PRO A 50 6.45 -13.44 -4.73
N GLN A 51 7.22 -14.46 -4.32
CA GLN A 51 6.70 -15.81 -4.08
C GLN A 51 5.92 -15.93 -2.76
N GLU A 52 6.18 -15.05 -1.80
CA GLU A 52 5.37 -14.96 -0.58
C GLU A 52 4.18 -14.05 -0.87
N LYS A 53 3.09 -14.66 -1.32
CA LYS A 53 1.81 -13.98 -1.44
C LYS A 53 1.35 -13.55 -0.06
N SER A 54 1.42 -12.26 0.23
CA SER A 54 0.78 -11.72 1.42
C SER A 54 -0.66 -11.35 1.11
N GLU A 55 -1.57 -12.29 1.37
CA GLU A 55 -3.01 -12.05 1.33
C GLU A 55 -3.43 -10.99 2.38
N ALA A 56 -2.61 -10.81 3.43
CA ALA A 56 -2.86 -9.82 4.46
C ALA A 56 -2.86 -8.39 3.89
N ALA A 57 -1.87 -8.02 3.08
CA ALA A 57 -1.85 -6.68 2.48
C ALA A 57 -3.06 -6.43 1.57
N THR A 58 -3.41 -7.36 0.69
CA THR A 58 -4.53 -7.22 -0.25
C THR A 58 -5.88 -7.17 0.45
N GLN A 59 -6.03 -7.85 1.59
CA GLN A 59 -7.23 -7.78 2.42
C GLN A 59 -7.31 -6.51 3.29
N GLN A 60 -6.18 -5.98 3.74
CA GLN A 60 -6.14 -4.79 4.59
C GLN A 60 -6.28 -3.49 3.81
N LEU A 61 -5.81 -3.45 2.56
CA LEU A 61 -5.92 -2.32 1.63
C LEU A 61 -7.35 -1.73 1.53
N PRO A 62 -8.41 -2.50 1.19
CA PRO A 62 -9.77 -1.96 1.06
C PRO A 62 -10.32 -1.42 2.38
N ALA A 63 -10.07 -2.09 3.52
CA ALA A 63 -10.51 -1.63 4.83
C ALA A 63 -9.82 -0.32 5.28
N LEU A 64 -8.58 -0.09 4.84
CA LEU A 64 -7.88 1.16 5.04
C LEU A 64 -8.40 2.25 4.08
N ILE A 65 -8.68 1.90 2.83
CA ILE A 65 -9.29 2.82 1.86
C ILE A 65 -10.60 3.39 2.42
N GLU A 66 -11.52 2.53 2.88
CA GLU A 66 -12.80 2.99 3.44
C GLU A 66 -12.62 3.89 4.68
N GLN A 67 -11.63 3.62 5.52
CA GLN A 67 -11.32 4.47 6.69
C GLN A 67 -10.79 5.86 6.31
N PHE A 68 -9.99 5.95 5.24
CA PHE A 68 -9.33 7.18 4.83
C PHE A 68 -10.06 7.94 3.73
N GLU A 69 -11.13 7.38 3.15
CA GLU A 69 -11.82 7.95 1.98
C GLU A 69 -12.37 9.35 2.24
N VAL A 70 -12.81 9.61 3.48
CA VAL A 70 -13.43 10.88 3.88
C VAL A 70 -12.38 11.93 4.25
N ASP A 71 -11.43 11.58 5.10
CA ASP A 71 -10.47 12.54 5.66
C ASP A 71 -9.19 12.68 4.81
N HIS A 72 -8.79 11.63 4.07
CA HIS A 72 -7.49 11.56 3.40
C HIS A 72 -7.57 10.95 1.99
N PRO A 73 -8.15 11.66 1.01
CA PRO A 73 -8.34 11.16 -0.36
C PRO A 73 -7.03 10.87 -1.12
N GLN A 74 -5.92 11.47 -0.71
CA GLN A 74 -4.60 11.20 -1.29
C GLN A 74 -4.07 9.80 -0.90
N ILE A 75 -4.33 9.39 0.35
CA ILE A 75 -3.94 8.09 0.89
C ILE A 75 -4.74 7.01 0.18
N THR A 76 -6.05 7.17 0.08
CA THR A 76 -6.92 6.21 -0.61
C THR A 76 -6.60 6.07 -2.08
N ALA A 77 -6.26 7.16 -2.78
CA ALA A 77 -5.79 7.09 -4.16
C ALA A 77 -4.52 6.23 -4.29
N THR A 78 -3.58 6.38 -3.37
CA THR A 78 -2.33 5.62 -3.36
C THR A 78 -2.56 4.14 -3.03
N LEU A 79 -3.40 3.86 -2.03
CA LEU A 79 -3.82 2.50 -1.66
C LEU A 79 -4.57 1.81 -2.80
N GLY A 80 -5.51 2.49 -3.48
CA GLY A 80 -6.24 1.94 -4.61
C GLY A 80 -5.33 1.59 -5.79
N ARG A 81 -4.29 2.40 -6.02
CA ARG A 81 -3.26 2.12 -7.02
C ARG A 81 -2.41 0.89 -6.65
N LEU A 82 -2.02 0.78 -5.38
CA LEU A 82 -1.33 -0.41 -4.86
C LEU A 82 -2.17 -1.67 -5.08
N LEU A 83 -3.44 -1.65 -4.67
CA LEU A 83 -4.36 -2.78 -4.83
C LEU A 83 -4.50 -3.21 -6.28
N THR A 84 -4.66 -2.26 -7.20
CA THR A 84 -4.77 -2.53 -8.65
C THR A 84 -3.49 -3.14 -9.21
N THR A 85 -2.33 -2.65 -8.77
CA THR A 85 -1.03 -3.12 -9.24
C THR A 85 -0.73 -4.53 -8.73
N LEU A 86 -1.00 -4.80 -7.45
CA LEU A 86 -0.87 -6.12 -6.82
C LEU A 86 -1.81 -7.13 -7.49
N SER A 87 -3.09 -6.76 -7.65
CA SER A 87 -4.08 -7.58 -8.35
C SER A 87 -3.67 -7.88 -9.79
N GLY A 88 -3.09 -6.89 -10.48
CA GLY A 88 -2.56 -7.01 -11.84
C GLY A 88 -1.34 -7.94 -11.96
N MET A 89 -0.63 -8.20 -10.87
CA MET A 89 0.46 -9.18 -10.82
C MET A 89 -0.02 -10.61 -10.60
N GLY A 90 -1.33 -10.85 -10.37
CA GLY A 90 -1.87 -12.20 -10.17
C GLY A 90 -1.47 -12.84 -8.84
N ILE A 91 -1.04 -12.01 -7.88
CA ILE A 91 -0.80 -12.37 -6.49
C ILE A 91 -2.07 -12.23 -5.67
#